data_AF-A0A2R4WHE1-F1
#
_entry.id   AF-A0A2R4WHE1-F1
#
_cell.length_a   1.000
_cell.length_b   1.000
_cell.length_c   1.000
_cell.angle_alpha   90.00
_cell.angle_beta   90.00
_cell.angle_gamma   90.00
#
_symmetry.space_group_name_H-M   'P 1'
#
loop_
_entity.id
_entity.type
_entity.pdbx_description
1 polymer ?
#
loop_
_entity_poly.entity_id
_entity_poly.type
_entity_poly.pdbx_seq_one_letter_code
_entity_poly.pdbx_strand_id
1 'polypeptide(L)'
;MTARVTRATSRATAATALAAGLLFAAPALAGGYGCTTDCYRHVATPPVYGTVSEQVMVRPPRTVNHVVPPVYDTVSEQVLVEPARRVWQTSVDAYGQTVGCWVTIPARYATQTRRVLVRPAQVVPQVIPPAYASYQRRVLVEPARSGWVPAHGGYAAGPAPGGIVGAGLGLAGAGIGLAGAAVGAGTGVVFGGGSLYDGY
;
A
#
# COMPACT_ATOMS: atom_id res chain seq x y z
N MET A 1 -104.06 -15.00 -38.36
CA MET A 1 -105.01 -14.93 -39.50
C MET A 1 -104.48 -13.86 -40.47
N THR A 2 -103.81 -14.30 -41.54
CA THR A 2 -104.26 -14.20 -42.95
C THR A 2 -104.26 -12.76 -43.47
N ALA A 3 -103.28 -12.37 -44.30
CA ALA A 3 -103.33 -12.38 -45.79
C ALA A 3 -103.53 -10.93 -46.30
N ARG A 4 -103.16 -10.44 -47.48
CA ARG A 4 -102.46 -10.87 -48.72
C ARG A 4 -102.29 -9.53 -49.53
N VAL A 5 -101.14 -9.24 -50.17
CA VAL A 5 -100.90 -9.28 -51.66
C VAL A 5 -101.62 -8.16 -52.43
N THR A 6 -101.03 -7.28 -53.25
CA THR A 6 -100.22 -7.39 -54.52
C THR A 6 -99.46 -6.07 -54.83
N ARG A 7 -98.17 -6.09 -55.24
CA ARG A 7 -97.59 -5.92 -56.62
C ARG A 7 -98.03 -4.64 -57.38
N ALA A 8 -97.15 -3.89 -58.06
CA ALA A 8 -96.32 -4.32 -59.20
C ALA A 8 -95.24 -3.25 -59.57
N THR A 9 -93.98 -3.66 -59.83
CA THR A 9 -93.21 -3.57 -61.11
C THR A 9 -92.59 -2.20 -61.42
N SER A 10 -91.39 -2.05 -62.01
CA SER A 10 -90.64 -2.90 -62.94
C SER A 10 -89.13 -2.61 -62.92
N ARG A 11 -88.37 -3.65 -63.25
CA ARG A 11 -86.92 -3.71 -63.48
C ARG A 11 -86.52 -3.03 -64.80
N ALA A 12 -85.30 -2.51 -64.89
CA ALA A 12 -84.46 -2.65 -66.09
C ALA A 12 -82.98 -2.45 -65.75
N THR A 13 -82.17 -3.32 -66.34
CA THR A 13 -80.75 -3.61 -66.13
C THR A 13 -79.86 -2.99 -67.21
N ALA A 14 -78.60 -2.68 -66.90
CA ALA A 14 -77.41 -2.79 -67.79
C ALA A 14 -76.15 -2.62 -66.91
N ALA A 15 -75.26 -3.62 -66.75
CA ALA A 15 -74.16 -3.99 -67.66
C ALA A 15 -73.20 -2.80 -67.91
N THR A 16 -71.87 -2.83 -67.74
CA THR A 16 -70.85 -3.89 -67.59
C THR A 16 -69.53 -3.22 -67.21
N ALA A 17 -68.76 -3.91 -66.35
CA ALA A 17 -67.30 -4.11 -66.37
C ALA A 17 -66.36 -3.07 -67.04
N LEU A 18 -65.49 -2.43 -66.24
CA LEU A 18 -64.11 -2.09 -66.62
C LEU A 18 -63.17 -2.29 -65.42
N ALA A 19 -62.26 -3.24 -65.56
CA ALA A 19 -61.12 -3.47 -64.68
C ALA A 19 -60.08 -2.36 -64.88
N ALA A 20 -59.55 -1.80 -63.79
CA ALA A 20 -58.29 -1.07 -63.79
C ALA A 20 -57.66 -1.20 -62.40
N GLY A 21 -56.47 -1.80 -62.38
CA GLY A 21 -55.78 -2.23 -61.17
C GLY A 21 -55.36 -1.09 -60.26
N LEU A 22 -55.30 -1.42 -58.97
CA LEU A 22 -54.46 -0.73 -58.00
C LEU A 22 -53.84 -1.82 -57.14
N LEU A 23 -52.54 -2.03 -57.35
CA LEU A 23 -51.70 -2.80 -56.44
C LEU A 23 -51.84 -2.20 -55.05
N PHE A 24 -52.48 -2.93 -54.14
CA PHE A 24 -52.34 -2.65 -52.72
C PHE A 24 -50.90 -3.01 -52.33
N ALA A 25 -50.04 -1.98 -52.28
CA ALA A 25 -48.78 -2.06 -51.59
C ALA A 25 -49.06 -2.43 -50.13
N ALA A 26 -48.74 -3.67 -49.76
CA ALA A 26 -48.64 -4.02 -48.35
C ALA A 26 -47.62 -3.06 -47.73
N PRO A 27 -47.94 -2.35 -46.63
CA PRO A 27 -46.88 -1.72 -45.88
C PRO A 27 -46.01 -2.87 -45.39
N ALA A 28 -44.76 -2.91 -45.85
CA ALA A 28 -43.74 -3.71 -45.22
C ALA A 28 -43.62 -3.17 -43.79
N LEU A 29 -44.35 -3.79 -42.86
CA LEU A 29 -44.03 -3.75 -41.45
C LEU A 29 -42.71 -4.49 -41.32
N ALA A 30 -41.63 -3.78 -41.62
CA ALA A 30 -40.30 -4.16 -41.20
C ALA A 30 -40.38 -4.23 -39.68
N GLY A 31 -40.51 -5.45 -39.17
CA GLY A 31 -40.28 -5.78 -37.78
C GLY A 31 -38.83 -5.44 -37.46
N GLY A 32 -38.58 -4.16 -37.23
CA GLY A 32 -37.38 -3.66 -36.58
C GLY A 32 -37.49 -4.02 -35.12
N TYR A 33 -36.94 -5.18 -34.79
CA TYR A 33 -36.81 -5.65 -33.43
C TYR A 33 -36.10 -4.60 -32.57
N GLY A 34 -36.82 -4.13 -31.54
CA GLY A 34 -36.24 -3.63 -30.31
C GLY A 34 -35.86 -2.15 -30.32
N CYS A 35 -36.78 -1.29 -29.86
CA CYS A 35 -36.52 -0.04 -29.12
C CYS A 35 -37.85 0.69 -28.84
N THR A 36 -38.88 0.04 -28.28
CA THR A 36 -40.17 0.75 -28.04
C THR A 36 -40.61 0.84 -26.59
N THR A 37 -39.85 0.30 -25.63
CA THR A 37 -40.23 0.49 -24.22
C THR A 37 -39.13 0.82 -23.23
N ASP A 38 -37.83 0.63 -23.52
CA ASP A 38 -36.73 1.14 -22.66
C ASP A 38 -35.45 1.42 -23.47
N CYS A 39 -35.32 2.64 -24.00
CA CYS A 39 -34.12 3.06 -24.75
C CYS A 39 -32.91 3.36 -23.85
N TYR A 40 -33.17 3.69 -22.57
CA TYR A 40 -32.16 4.03 -21.59
C TYR A 40 -32.39 3.23 -20.33
N ARG A 41 -31.30 2.70 -19.76
CA ARG A 41 -31.30 2.06 -18.45
C ARG A 41 -30.55 2.96 -17.48
N HIS A 42 -31.12 3.15 -16.30
CA HIS A 42 -30.44 3.87 -15.22
C HIS A 42 -29.37 2.95 -14.61
N VAL A 43 -28.12 3.39 -14.65
CA VAL A 43 -26.99 2.67 -14.05
C VAL A 43 -26.48 3.48 -12.87
N ALA A 44 -26.40 2.82 -11.71
CA ALA A 44 -25.78 3.38 -10.51
C ALA A 44 -24.44 2.67 -10.29
N THR A 45 -23.35 3.43 -10.31
CA THR A 45 -22.01 2.93 -9.98
C THR A 45 -21.74 3.21 -8.50
N PRO A 46 -21.46 2.18 -7.68
CA PRO A 46 -21.18 2.37 -6.27
C PRO A 46 -19.90 3.17 -6.04
N PRO A 47 -19.75 3.82 -4.87
CA PRO A 47 -18.54 4.57 -4.55
C PRO A 47 -17.34 3.63 -4.39
N VAL A 48 -16.18 4.06 -4.89
CA VAL A 48 -14.93 3.32 -4.75
C VAL A 48 -14.15 3.88 -3.56
N TYR A 49 -13.77 2.99 -2.66
CA TYR A 49 -12.97 3.32 -1.49
C TYR A 49 -11.58 2.72 -1.60
N GLY A 50 -10.58 3.51 -1.23
CA GLY A 50 -9.19 3.07 -1.08
C GLY A 50 -8.75 3.08 0.38
N THR A 51 -7.56 2.56 0.63
CA THR A 51 -6.88 2.62 1.93
C THR A 51 -5.60 3.43 1.79
N VAL A 52 -5.43 4.41 2.69
CA VAL A 52 -4.19 5.20 2.78
C VAL A 52 -3.47 4.82 4.07
N SER A 53 -2.19 4.49 3.93
CA SER A 53 -1.29 4.21 5.06
C SER A 53 -0.56 5.48 5.47
N GLU A 54 -0.71 5.89 6.72
CA GLU A 54 0.00 7.02 7.31
C GLU A 54 0.89 6.55 8.46
N GLN A 55 2.12 7.05 8.53
CA GLN A 55 3.02 6.78 9.66
C GLN A 55 2.78 7.83 10.73
N VAL A 56 2.22 7.42 11.86
CA VAL A 56 1.95 8.30 13.00
C VAL A 56 2.96 7.99 14.10
N MET A 57 3.55 9.04 14.66
CA MET A 57 4.43 8.92 15.83
C MET A 57 3.59 8.53 17.05
N VAL A 58 3.79 7.32 17.56
CA VAL A 58 3.07 6.79 18.75
C VAL A 58 3.84 7.02 20.04
N ARG A 59 5.15 7.27 19.93
CA ARG A 59 6.00 7.58 21.08
C ARG A 59 7.05 8.61 20.68
N PRO A 60 7.10 9.76 21.36
CA PRO A 60 8.14 10.74 21.11
C PRO A 60 9.52 10.23 21.57
N PRO A 61 10.62 10.80 21.05
CA PRO A 61 11.94 10.50 21.58
C PRO A 61 12.00 10.95 23.04
N ARG A 62 12.73 10.19 23.86
CA ARG A 62 12.95 10.56 25.26
C ARG A 62 14.34 10.14 25.72
N THR A 63 14.90 10.92 26.62
CA THR A 63 16.18 10.61 27.24
C THR A 63 15.93 10.03 28.63
N VAL A 64 16.46 8.84 28.89
CA VAL A 64 16.46 8.21 30.21
C VAL A 64 17.86 8.35 30.79
N ASN A 65 17.94 8.90 32.00
CA ASN A 65 19.19 9.12 32.69
C ASN A 65 19.47 7.94 33.63
N HIS A 66 20.58 7.25 33.42
CA HIS A 66 21.04 6.18 34.30
C HIS A 66 22.11 6.69 35.25
N VAL A 67 21.90 6.49 36.55
CA VAL A 67 22.88 6.90 37.58
C VAL A 67 23.86 5.76 37.80
N VAL A 68 25.12 6.00 37.48
CA VAL A 68 26.22 5.06 37.78
C VAL A 68 26.85 5.49 39.11
N PRO A 69 26.88 4.61 40.12
CA PRO A 69 27.42 4.95 41.44
C PRO A 69 28.93 5.19 41.40
N PRO A 70 29.47 5.93 42.39
CA PRO A 70 30.91 6.16 42.49
C PRO A 70 31.66 4.87 42.82
N VAL A 71 32.88 4.74 42.30
CA VAL A 71 33.77 3.63 42.62
C VAL A 71 34.88 4.12 43.54
N TYR A 72 34.99 3.47 44.69
CA TYR A 72 36.02 3.71 45.69
C TYR A 72 37.03 2.57 45.69
N ASP A 73 38.27 2.91 45.96
CA ASP A 73 39.35 1.95 46.18
C ASP A 73 40.03 2.21 47.52
N THR A 74 40.73 1.21 48.05
CA THR A 74 41.46 1.27 49.31
C THR A 74 42.95 1.26 49.04
N VAL A 75 43.61 2.38 49.36
CA VAL A 75 45.06 2.49 49.24
C VAL A 75 45.68 2.37 50.63
N SER A 76 46.65 1.46 50.74
CA SER A 76 47.47 1.28 51.94
C SER A 76 48.83 1.96 51.75
N GLU A 77 49.21 2.81 52.70
CA GLU A 77 50.52 3.47 52.73
C GLU A 77 51.23 3.20 54.05
N GLN A 78 52.54 2.93 53.99
CA GLN A 78 53.36 2.81 55.20
C GLN A 78 53.80 4.20 55.64
N VAL A 79 53.31 4.62 56.81
CA VAL A 79 53.65 5.90 57.41
C VAL A 79 54.65 5.67 58.54
N LEU A 80 55.72 6.47 58.56
CA LEU A 80 56.67 6.49 59.66
C LEU A 80 55.99 7.02 60.92
N VAL A 81 55.84 6.18 61.94
CA VAL A 81 55.23 6.55 63.23
C VAL A 81 56.30 7.03 64.20
N GLU A 82 57.46 6.38 64.17
CA GLU A 82 58.56 6.70 65.07
C GLU A 82 59.88 6.62 64.31
N PRO A 83 60.66 7.73 64.24
CA PRO A 83 61.96 7.72 63.60
C PRO A 83 62.95 6.88 64.42
N ALA A 84 63.97 6.35 63.73
CA ALA A 84 65.07 5.68 64.40
C ALA A 84 65.76 6.66 65.36
N ARG A 85 66.05 6.20 66.58
CA ARG A 85 66.73 7.01 67.61
C ARG A 85 67.74 6.19 68.38
N ARG A 86 68.70 6.89 68.99
CA ARG A 86 69.65 6.30 69.94
C ARG A 86 69.21 6.60 71.36
N VAL A 87 69.21 5.57 72.20
CA VAL A 87 68.85 5.68 73.62
C VAL A 87 70.02 5.16 74.44
N TRP A 88 70.36 5.88 75.50
CA TRP A 88 71.33 5.41 76.48
C TRP A 88 70.65 4.37 77.37
N GLN A 89 71.18 3.15 77.37
CA GLN A 89 70.74 2.09 78.27
C GLN A 89 71.88 1.70 79.19
N THR A 90 71.52 1.24 80.38
CA THR A 90 72.49 0.87 81.41
C THR A 90 72.23 -0.57 81.80
N SER A 91 73.26 -1.40 81.74
CA SER A 91 73.24 -2.80 82.12
C SER A 91 74.32 -3.10 83.15
N VAL A 92 74.07 -4.07 84.02
CA VAL A 92 75.08 -4.57 84.97
C VAL A 92 75.89 -5.67 84.29
N ASP A 93 77.21 -5.61 84.40
CA ASP A 93 78.10 -6.64 83.87
C ASP A 93 78.21 -7.87 84.80
N ALA A 94 79.00 -8.87 84.40
CA ALA A 94 79.21 -10.09 85.19
C ALA A 94 79.91 -9.86 86.54
N TYR A 95 80.48 -8.68 86.76
CA TYR A 95 81.24 -8.31 87.97
C TYR A 95 80.51 -7.28 88.84
N GLY A 96 79.25 -6.95 88.51
CA GLY A 96 78.42 -6.02 89.28
C GLY A 96 78.65 -4.54 88.99
N GLN A 97 79.39 -4.18 87.94
CA GLN A 97 79.60 -2.79 87.53
C GLN A 97 78.51 -2.31 86.58
N THR A 98 78.15 -1.03 86.70
CA THR A 98 77.15 -0.37 85.87
C THR A 98 77.78 0.14 84.57
N VAL A 99 77.49 -0.50 83.43
CA VAL A 99 78.01 -0.12 82.11
C VAL A 99 76.89 0.50 81.27
N GLY A 100 77.17 1.63 80.62
CA GLY A 100 76.23 2.27 79.72
C GLY A 100 76.58 2.05 78.24
N CYS A 101 75.57 1.76 77.43
CA CYS A 101 75.71 1.55 76.00
C CYS A 101 74.67 2.36 75.21
N TRP A 102 75.07 2.85 74.04
CA TRP A 102 74.13 3.47 73.10
C TRP A 102 73.43 2.38 72.28
N VAL A 103 72.14 2.19 72.51
CA VAL A 103 71.31 1.26 71.75
C VAL A 103 70.53 2.03 70.68
N THR A 104 70.61 1.58 69.43
CA THR A 104 69.80 2.12 68.32
C THR A 104 68.47 1.39 68.26
N ILE A 105 67.38 2.13 68.45
CA ILE A 105 66.03 1.61 68.25
C ILE A 105 65.65 1.89 66.79
N PRO A 106 65.29 0.86 66.00
CA PRO A 106 64.94 1.04 64.60
C PRO A 106 63.64 1.83 64.43
N ALA A 107 63.48 2.44 63.26
CA ALA A 107 62.26 3.15 62.89
C ALA A 107 61.04 2.21 62.91
N ARG A 108 59.90 2.72 63.38
CA ARG A 108 58.63 1.99 63.37
C ARG A 108 57.71 2.58 62.31
N TYR A 109 57.18 1.70 61.46
CA TYR A 109 56.20 2.03 60.43
C TYR A 109 54.85 1.43 60.79
N ALA A 110 53.78 2.13 60.47
CA ALA A 110 52.42 1.61 60.53
C ALA A 110 51.76 1.72 59.16
N THR A 111 50.88 0.76 58.86
CA THR A 111 50.08 0.80 57.63
C THR A 111 48.83 1.64 57.90
N GLN A 112 48.65 2.71 57.13
CA GLN A 112 47.46 3.53 57.14
C GLN A 112 46.65 3.24 55.87
N THR A 113 45.37 2.94 56.03
CA THR A 113 44.46 2.69 54.91
C THR A 113 43.53 3.87 54.73
N ARG A 114 43.41 4.38 53.50
CA ARG A 114 42.43 5.41 53.14
C ARG A 114 41.61 5.00 51.92
N ARG A 115 40.34 5.42 51.90
CA ARG A 115 39.48 5.26 50.73
C ARG A 115 39.69 6.42 49.78
N VAL A 116 39.97 6.12 48.51
CA VAL A 116 40.16 7.10 47.45
C VAL A 116 39.05 6.93 46.43
N LEU A 117 38.48 8.05 45.99
CA LEU A 117 37.50 8.07 44.91
C LEU A 117 38.23 7.86 43.58
N VAL A 118 38.04 6.70 42.95
CA VAL A 118 38.68 6.37 41.66
C VAL A 118 37.82 6.85 40.50
N ARG A 119 36.49 6.71 40.63
CA ARG A 119 35.54 7.19 39.64
C ARG A 119 34.38 7.89 40.33
N PRO A 120 34.10 9.16 39.99
CA PRO A 120 32.95 9.87 40.54
C PRO A 120 31.64 9.25 40.05
N ALA A 121 30.56 9.56 40.76
CA ALA A 121 29.22 9.25 40.28
C ALA A 121 28.98 9.98 38.95
N GLN A 122 28.40 9.29 37.97
CA GLN A 122 28.14 9.86 36.66
C GLN A 122 26.72 9.52 36.20
N VAL A 123 26.13 10.45 35.47
CA VAL A 123 24.81 10.27 34.85
C VAL A 123 25.02 9.99 33.38
N VAL A 124 24.63 8.80 32.93
CA VAL A 124 24.75 8.38 31.53
C VAL A 124 23.39 8.56 30.84
N PRO A 125 23.26 9.49 29.88
CA PRO A 125 22.02 9.66 29.15
C PRO A 125 21.88 8.57 28.08
N GLN A 126 20.74 7.87 28.08
CA GLN A 126 20.34 6.95 27.02
C GLN A 126 19.19 7.57 26.22
N VAL A 127 19.42 7.81 24.93
CA VAL A 127 18.39 8.32 24.02
C VAL A 127 17.57 7.15 23.48
N ILE A 128 16.28 7.15 23.77
CA ILE A 128 15.31 6.21 23.19
C ILE A 128 14.71 6.89 21.95
N PRO A 129 14.85 6.30 20.75
CA PRO A 129 14.34 6.90 19.52
C PRO A 129 12.80 6.96 19.50
N PRO A 130 12.20 7.79 18.62
CA PRO A 130 10.76 7.80 18.44
C PRO A 130 10.28 6.45 17.87
N ALA A 131 9.07 6.06 18.25
CA ALA A 131 8.40 4.91 17.65
C ALA A 131 7.26 5.39 16.75
N TYR A 132 7.19 4.81 15.55
CA TYR A 132 6.15 5.06 14.55
C TYR A 132 5.29 3.82 14.38
N ALA A 133 4.01 4.02 14.10
CA ALA A 133 3.09 2.96 13.72
C ALA A 133 2.32 3.37 12.47
N SER A 134 1.98 2.39 11.63
CA SER A 134 1.15 2.61 10.46
C SER A 134 -0.33 2.58 10.85
N TYR A 135 -1.06 3.63 10.46
CA TYR A 135 -2.50 3.71 10.58
C TYR A 135 -3.12 3.64 9.19
N GLN A 136 -4.09 2.74 9.01
CA GLN A 136 -4.85 2.63 7.77
C GLN A 136 -6.17 3.38 7.93
N ARG A 137 -6.43 4.33 7.03
CA ARG A 137 -7.76 4.96 6.93
C ARG A 137 -8.38 4.71 5.57
N ARG A 138 -9.68 4.42 5.57
CA ARG A 138 -10.47 4.28 4.34
C ARG A 138 -10.82 5.67 3.83
N VAL A 139 -10.49 5.95 2.57
CA VAL A 139 -10.77 7.24 1.92
C VAL A 139 -11.65 6.98 0.71
N LEU A 140 -12.63 7.85 0.49
CA LEU A 140 -13.43 7.85 -0.72
C LEU A 140 -12.55 8.32 -1.89
N VAL A 141 -12.28 7.43 -2.83
CA VAL A 141 -11.46 7.73 -4.02
C VAL A 141 -12.34 8.26 -5.13
N GLU A 142 -13.50 7.64 -5.32
CA GLU A 142 -14.47 8.03 -6.33
C GLU A 142 -15.88 8.05 -5.73
N PRO A 143 -16.60 9.18 -5.82
CA PRO A 143 -17.97 9.26 -5.32
C PRO A 143 -18.91 8.38 -6.15
N ALA A 144 -20.00 7.95 -5.53
CA ALA A 144 -21.06 7.25 -6.25
C ALA A 144 -21.61 8.15 -7.36
N ARG A 145 -21.82 7.59 -8.54
CA ARG A 145 -22.44 8.30 -9.66
C ARG A 145 -23.59 7.49 -10.22
N SER A 146 -24.54 8.19 -10.82
CA SER A 146 -25.63 7.56 -11.55
C SER A 146 -25.88 8.32 -12.84
N GLY A 147 -26.33 7.59 -13.85
CA GLY A 147 -26.57 8.15 -15.18
C GLY A 147 -27.35 7.18 -16.05
N TRP A 148 -27.86 7.70 -17.15
CA TRP A 148 -28.58 6.93 -18.15
C TRP A 148 -27.62 6.47 -19.24
N VAL A 149 -27.58 5.16 -19.48
CA VAL A 149 -26.78 4.54 -20.54
C VAL A 149 -27.76 3.94 -21.56
N PRO A 150 -27.49 4.05 -22.87
CA PRO A 150 -28.32 3.40 -23.88
C PRO A 150 -28.36 1.89 -23.62
N ALA A 151 -29.56 1.29 -23.66
CA ALA A 151 -29.77 -0.11 -23.34
C ALA A 151 -29.15 -1.08 -24.37
N HIS A 152 -28.69 -0.56 -25.51
CA HIS A 152 -28.13 -1.33 -26.62
C HIS A 152 -26.75 -0.74 -26.96
N GLY A 153 -25.72 -1.58 -26.91
CA GLY A 153 -24.31 -1.17 -27.06
C GLY A 153 -24.10 -0.30 -28.29
N GLY A 154 -23.63 0.93 -28.08
CA GLY A 154 -23.36 1.89 -29.13
C GLY A 154 -22.24 1.43 -30.04
N TYR A 155 -22.57 0.76 -31.13
CA TYR A 155 -21.90 0.95 -32.41
C TYR A 155 -22.90 1.67 -33.32
N ALA A 156 -22.81 2.99 -33.39
CA ALA A 156 -23.42 3.71 -34.49
C ALA A 156 -22.67 3.26 -35.75
N ALA A 157 -23.32 2.48 -36.61
CA ALA A 157 -22.84 2.26 -37.97
C ALA A 157 -22.84 3.62 -38.67
N GLY A 158 -21.67 4.26 -38.72
CA GLY A 158 -21.48 5.46 -39.54
C GLY A 158 -21.72 5.11 -41.01
N PRO A 159 -22.18 6.06 -41.85
CA PRO A 159 -22.32 5.81 -43.28
C PRO A 159 -20.94 5.50 -43.85
N ALA A 160 -20.77 4.28 -44.39
CA ALA A 160 -19.60 3.96 -45.18
C ALA A 160 -19.52 4.97 -46.36
N PRO A 161 -18.40 5.69 -46.57
CA PRO A 161 -18.25 6.49 -47.77
C PRO A 161 -18.22 5.52 -48.96
N GLY A 162 -19.03 5.81 -49.97
CA GLY A 162 -19.21 4.98 -51.16
C GLY A 162 -17.87 4.56 -51.77
N GLY A 163 -17.52 3.30 -51.54
CA GLY A 163 -16.47 2.60 -52.25
C GLY A 163 -17.06 1.99 -53.52
N ILE A 164 -16.65 2.54 -54.66
CA ILE A 164 -16.90 2.00 -55.98
C ILE A 164 -16.35 0.57 -55.98
N VAL A 165 -17.22 -0.44 -56.11
CA VAL A 165 -16.82 -1.82 -56.36
C VAL A 165 -16.28 -1.92 -57.79
N GLY A 166 -15.04 -1.47 -57.98
CA GLY A 166 -14.24 -1.75 -59.15
C GLY A 166 -13.73 -3.18 -59.07
N ALA A 167 -14.34 -4.08 -59.85
CA ALA A 167 -13.77 -5.37 -60.16
C ALA A 167 -12.37 -5.17 -60.77
N GLY A 168 -11.32 -5.56 -60.04
CA GLY A 168 -9.93 -5.44 -60.44
C GLY A 168 -9.19 -6.74 -60.18
N LEU A 169 -9.04 -7.52 -61.25
CA LEU A 169 -8.30 -8.76 -61.43
C LEU A 169 -7.09 -8.97 -60.48
N GLY A 170 -7.13 -10.06 -59.73
CA GLY A 170 -5.97 -10.57 -59.01
C GLY A 170 -4.92 -11.11 -59.96
N LEU A 171 -3.72 -10.54 -59.91
CA LEU A 171 -2.51 -11.17 -60.42
C LEU A 171 -1.72 -11.69 -59.23
N ALA A 172 -1.70 -13.02 -59.13
CA ALA A 172 -0.79 -13.76 -58.27
C ALA A 172 0.66 -13.44 -58.68
N GLY A 173 1.36 -12.69 -57.83
CA GLY A 173 2.80 -12.46 -57.91
C GLY A 173 3.50 -13.31 -56.84
N ALA A 174 4.20 -14.34 -57.30
CA ALA A 174 4.97 -15.26 -56.48
C ALA A 174 6.24 -14.62 -55.90
N GLY A 175 6.58 -15.03 -54.67
CA GLY A 175 7.95 -15.31 -54.23
C GLY A 175 8.84 -14.13 -53.84
N ILE A 176 9.32 -14.14 -52.60
CA ILE A 176 10.71 -14.47 -52.23
C ILE A 176 10.79 -14.35 -50.71
N GLY A 177 11.11 -15.48 -50.05
CA GLY A 177 11.40 -15.51 -48.63
C GLY A 177 12.82 -15.02 -48.35
N LEU A 178 13.00 -14.33 -47.23
CA LEU A 178 14.24 -14.33 -46.49
C LEU A 178 13.92 -14.51 -45.00
N ALA A 179 14.45 -15.60 -44.47
CA ALA A 179 14.50 -15.87 -43.05
C ALA A 179 15.31 -14.78 -42.34
N GLY A 180 14.76 -14.29 -41.23
CA GLY A 180 15.45 -13.43 -40.27
C GLY A 180 15.02 -13.82 -38.87
N ALA A 181 15.71 -14.81 -38.30
CA ALA A 181 15.60 -15.13 -36.89
C ALA A 181 16.27 -14.01 -36.07
N ALA A 182 15.53 -13.40 -35.15
CA ALA A 182 16.10 -12.69 -34.01
C ALA A 182 15.27 -13.01 -32.77
N VAL A 183 15.90 -13.79 -31.91
CA VAL A 183 15.49 -14.12 -30.55
C VAL A 183 15.60 -12.82 -29.74
N GLY A 184 14.48 -12.38 -29.17
CA GLY A 184 14.42 -11.25 -28.25
C GLY A 184 13.43 -11.59 -27.14
N ALA A 185 13.93 -12.25 -26.10
CA ALA A 185 13.20 -12.49 -24.86
C ALA A 185 12.90 -11.14 -24.19
N GLY A 186 11.69 -10.64 -24.41
CA GLY A 186 11.06 -9.62 -23.58
C GLY A 186 9.86 -10.26 -22.91
N THR A 187 9.99 -10.67 -21.65
CA THR A 187 8.86 -11.00 -20.78
C THR A 187 8.06 -9.74 -20.48
N GLY A 188 7.29 -9.30 -21.47
CA GLY A 188 6.19 -8.37 -21.26
C GLY A 188 5.06 -9.13 -20.58
N VAL A 189 4.86 -8.87 -19.29
CA VAL A 189 3.67 -9.30 -18.55
C VAL A 189 2.47 -8.60 -19.20
N VAL A 190 1.78 -9.31 -20.10
CA VAL A 190 0.50 -8.86 -20.65
C VAL A 190 -0.53 -9.13 -19.56
N PHE A 191 -0.90 -8.09 -18.82
CA PHE A 191 -2.11 -8.13 -18.01
C PHE A 191 -3.30 -8.20 -18.97
N GLY A 192 -3.76 -9.42 -19.23
CA GLY A 192 -5.04 -9.68 -19.86
C GLY A 192 -6.13 -9.08 -18.98
N GLY A 193 -6.62 -7.90 -19.33
CA GLY A 193 -7.84 -7.32 -18.80
C GLY A 193 -9.04 -8.12 -19.30
N GLY A 194 -9.25 -9.31 -18.74
CA GLY A 194 -10.52 -10.03 -18.87
C GLY A 194 -11.60 -9.21 -18.18
N SER A 195 -12.46 -8.57 -18.95
CA SER A 195 -13.67 -7.94 -18.44
C SER A 195 -14.57 -9.01 -17.85
N LEU A 196 -14.59 -9.09 -16.52
CA LEU A 196 -15.47 -9.96 -15.73
C LEU A 196 -16.90 -9.38 -15.69
N TYR A 197 -17.51 -9.18 -16.85
CA TYR A 197 -18.93 -8.85 -16.98
C TYR A 197 -19.51 -9.65 -18.13
N ASP A 198 -19.69 -10.95 -17.86
CA ASP A 198 -20.66 -11.77 -18.55
C ASP A 198 -21.40 -12.56 -17.45
N GLY A 199 -22.66 -12.22 -17.23
CA GLY A 199 -23.50 -12.85 -16.20
C GLY A 199 -24.33 -11.86 -15.40
N TYR A 200 -25.33 -11.25 -16.04
CA TYR A 200 -26.74 -11.25 -15.65
C TYR A 200 -27.57 -10.40 -16.63
#